data_AF-A0A951G7S8-F1
#
_entry.id   AF-A0A951G7S8-F1
#
_cell.length_a   1.000
_cell.length_b   1.000
_cell.length_c   1.000
_cell.angle_alpha   90.00
_cell.angle_beta   90.00
_cell.angle_gamma   90.00
#
_symmetry.space_group_name_H-M   'P 1'
#
loop_
_entity.id
_entity.type
_entity.pdbx_description
1 polymer ?
#
loop_
_entity_poly.entity_id
_entity_poly.type
_entity_poly.pdbx_seq_one_letter_code
_entity_poly.pdbx_strand_id
1 'polypeptide(L)'
;MPFFGHKTRHEREWEEVRSSAQDDLVALGDDIRSLDVDVQMPGVSDEAKQRYGQALEAYQRASEIFDRAKRPEDLAPVSETLEEGRYAMAYTKAVLEGRPPPERRPPCFFDPRHGPSTEEVQWAPPGGSLRPVPACAADALRLKEGFQPHGRQVTVDGRPTDYWNAPRHYGPWAGGYFNGFGGGGLLSTLLMGSALGAGLGLGAEAIGELFDGDGDGGGGDWGDGGDGGDWGDGGDGGDFGGDGGLF
;
A
#
# COMPACT_ATOMS: atom_id res chain seq x y z
N MET A 1 46.32 -6.07 0.03
CA MET A 1 45.14 -5.75 0.87
C MET A 1 43.98 -5.51 -0.09
N PRO A 2 42.92 -6.34 -0.10
CA PRO A 2 41.79 -6.05 -0.96
C PRO A 2 41.08 -4.81 -0.40
N PHE A 3 40.86 -3.82 -1.27
CA PHE A 3 40.05 -2.65 -0.96
C PHE A 3 38.59 -3.12 -0.85
N PHE A 4 38.09 -3.29 0.38
CA PHE A 4 36.65 -3.36 0.59
C PHE A 4 36.09 -1.96 0.33
N GLY A 5 35.58 -1.73 -0.89
CA GLY A 5 34.87 -0.50 -1.22
C GLY A 5 33.66 -0.37 -0.30
N HIS A 6 33.63 0.67 0.54
CA HIS A 6 32.44 1.00 1.32
C HIS A 6 31.35 1.43 0.34
N LYS A 7 30.27 0.64 0.23
CA LYS A 7 29.06 1.07 -0.49
C LYS A 7 28.56 2.37 0.13
N THR A 8 28.09 3.28 -0.71
CA THR A 8 27.39 4.48 -0.25
C THR A 8 26.09 4.11 0.48
N ARG A 9 25.55 5.03 1.29
CA ARG A 9 24.26 4.82 1.97
C ARG A 9 23.15 4.50 0.95
N HIS A 10 23.08 5.26 -0.13
CA HIS A 10 22.10 5.08 -1.21
C HIS A 10 22.21 3.72 -1.90
N GLU A 11 23.43 3.23 -2.17
CA GLU A 11 23.61 1.90 -2.77
C GLU A 11 23.11 0.79 -1.85
N ARG A 12 23.36 0.88 -0.54
CA ARG A 12 22.85 -0.10 0.43
C ARG A 12 21.33 -0.09 0.52
N GLU A 13 20.73 1.09 0.66
CA GLU A 13 19.27 1.25 0.71
C GLU A 13 18.60 0.71 -0.55
N TRP A 14 19.19 0.99 -1.71
CA TRP A 14 18.69 0.46 -2.98
C TRP A 14 18.75 -1.07 -3.04
N GLU A 15 19.89 -1.67 -2.69
CA GLU A 15 20.06 -3.12 -2.71
C GLU A 15 19.11 -3.84 -1.76
N GLU A 16 18.91 -3.29 -0.57
CA GLU A 16 17.97 -3.78 0.44
C GLU A 16 16.53 -3.88 -0.07
N VAL A 17 16.02 -2.82 -0.68
CA VAL A 17 14.63 -2.79 -1.17
C VAL A 17 14.51 -3.56 -2.48
N ARG A 18 15.52 -3.49 -3.36
CA ARG A 18 15.57 -4.28 -4.60
C ARG A 18 15.56 -5.78 -4.30
N SER A 19 16.27 -6.23 -3.27
CA SER A 19 16.24 -7.64 -2.85
C SER A 19 14.83 -8.06 -2.44
N SER A 20 14.13 -7.25 -1.64
CA SER A 20 12.75 -7.57 -1.24
C SER A 20 11.79 -7.66 -2.43
N ALA A 21 11.89 -6.74 -3.39
CA ALA A 21 11.08 -6.78 -4.61
C ALA A 21 11.44 -8.00 -5.50
N GLN A 22 12.71 -8.40 -5.53
CA GLN A 22 13.14 -9.62 -6.24
C GLN A 22 12.54 -10.88 -5.60
N ASP A 23 12.55 -10.97 -4.26
CA ASP A 23 11.94 -12.08 -3.54
C ASP A 23 10.44 -12.19 -3.85
N ASP A 24 9.76 -11.05 -4.05
CA ASP A 24 8.33 -11.01 -4.38
C ASP A 24 8.01 -11.49 -5.78
N LEU A 25 8.86 -11.11 -6.75
CA LEU A 25 8.80 -11.60 -8.12
C LEU A 25 9.01 -13.11 -8.17
N VAL A 26 10.05 -13.61 -7.49
CA VAL A 26 10.34 -15.05 -7.40
C VAL A 26 9.16 -15.78 -6.79
N ALA A 27 8.62 -15.28 -5.67
CA ALA A 27 7.48 -15.89 -5.01
C ALA A 27 6.25 -15.97 -5.93
N LEU A 28 5.90 -14.89 -6.64
CA LEU A 28 4.77 -14.94 -7.59
C LEU A 28 5.05 -15.90 -8.76
N GLY A 29 6.27 -15.91 -9.29
CA GLY A 29 6.65 -16.83 -10.37
C GLY A 29 6.56 -18.31 -9.95
N ASP A 30 6.93 -18.61 -8.70
CA ASP A 30 6.79 -19.95 -8.13
C ASP A 30 5.32 -20.32 -7.88
N ASP A 31 4.51 -19.38 -7.37
CA ASP A 31 3.06 -19.56 -7.20
C ASP A 31 2.38 -19.86 -8.55
N ILE A 32 2.69 -19.08 -9.59
CA ILE A 32 2.19 -19.29 -10.96
C ILE A 32 2.57 -20.68 -11.46
N ARG A 33 3.85 -21.06 -11.33
CA ARG A 33 4.33 -22.37 -11.77
C ARG A 33 3.63 -23.52 -11.04
N SER A 34 3.32 -23.33 -9.77
CA SER A 34 2.62 -24.36 -8.97
C SER A 34 1.20 -24.63 -9.47
N LEU A 35 0.53 -23.63 -10.05
CA LEU A 35 -0.85 -23.72 -10.52
C LEU A 35 -0.97 -24.11 -12.01
N ASP A 36 0.14 -24.09 -12.76
CA ASP A 36 0.16 -24.30 -14.21
C ASP A 36 -0.47 -25.64 -14.63
N VAL A 37 -0.14 -26.71 -13.90
CA VAL A 37 -0.66 -28.06 -14.17
C VAL A 37 -2.18 -28.09 -13.99
N ASP A 38 -2.69 -27.48 -12.91
CA ASP A 38 -4.13 -27.48 -12.61
C ASP A 38 -4.93 -26.72 -13.67
N VAL A 39 -4.40 -25.59 -14.18
CA VAL A 39 -5.07 -24.79 -15.22
C VAL A 39 -5.07 -25.49 -16.58
N GLN A 40 -4.09 -26.35 -16.84
CA GLN A 40 -3.99 -27.12 -18.09
C GLN A 40 -4.86 -28.39 -18.10
N MET A 41 -5.49 -28.75 -16.98
CA MET A 41 -6.32 -29.94 -16.90
C MET A 41 -7.55 -29.86 -17.83
N PRO A 42 -7.99 -30.99 -18.42
CA PRO A 42 -9.22 -31.04 -19.19
C PRO A 42 -10.43 -30.57 -18.37
N GLY A 43 -11.31 -29.77 -18.97
CA GLY A 43 -12.53 -29.29 -18.33
C GLY A 43 -12.39 -28.03 -17.47
N VAL A 44 -11.19 -27.46 -17.35
CA VAL A 44 -10.99 -26.14 -16.73
C VAL A 44 -11.73 -25.07 -17.53
N SER A 45 -12.47 -24.20 -16.83
CA SER A 45 -13.26 -23.13 -17.43
C SER A 45 -12.38 -22.08 -18.12
N ASP A 46 -12.94 -21.43 -19.15
CA ASP A 46 -12.24 -20.34 -19.86
C ASP A 46 -12.00 -19.13 -18.94
N GLU A 47 -12.87 -18.93 -17.95
CA GLU A 47 -12.71 -17.91 -16.91
C GLU A 47 -11.45 -18.15 -16.07
N ALA A 48 -11.21 -19.38 -15.60
CA ALA A 48 -10.00 -19.71 -14.84
C ALA A 48 -8.74 -19.51 -15.69
N LYS A 49 -8.77 -19.91 -16.97
CA LYS A 49 -7.65 -19.70 -17.91
C LYS A 49 -7.38 -18.23 -18.15
N GLN A 50 -8.42 -17.41 -18.34
CA GLN A 50 -8.29 -15.97 -18.53
C GLN A 50 -7.65 -15.29 -17.32
N ARG A 51 -8.09 -15.66 -16.11
CA ARG A 51 -7.56 -15.12 -14.86
C ARG A 51 -6.12 -15.55 -14.60
N TYR A 52 -5.79 -16.79 -14.91
CA TYR A 52 -4.41 -17.26 -14.89
C TYR A 52 -3.52 -16.48 -15.88
N GLY A 53 -4.04 -16.21 -17.09
CA GLY A 53 -3.38 -15.35 -18.08
C GLY A 53 -3.10 -13.95 -17.54
N GLN A 54 -4.05 -13.33 -16.83
CA GLN A 54 -3.85 -12.02 -16.19
C GLN A 54 -2.74 -12.06 -15.12
N ALA A 55 -2.61 -13.15 -14.37
CA ALA A 55 -1.51 -13.32 -13.42
C ALA A 55 -0.14 -13.39 -14.13
N LEU A 56 -0.06 -14.13 -15.24
CA LEU A 56 1.15 -14.22 -16.07
C LEU A 56 1.54 -12.85 -16.66
N GLU A 57 0.56 -12.12 -17.18
CA GLU A 57 0.79 -10.78 -17.73
C GLU A 57 1.26 -9.81 -16.63
N ALA A 58 0.66 -9.86 -15.43
CA ALA A 58 1.10 -9.05 -14.29
C ALA A 58 2.54 -9.39 -13.88
N TYR A 59 2.89 -10.68 -13.79
CA TYR A 59 4.27 -11.10 -13.52
C TYR A 59 5.27 -10.57 -14.56
N GLN A 60 4.94 -10.66 -15.85
CA GLN A 60 5.79 -10.15 -16.93
C GLN A 60 5.98 -8.63 -16.82
N ARG A 61 4.88 -7.87 -16.65
CA ARG A 61 4.94 -6.41 -16.46
C ARG A 61 5.77 -6.05 -15.23
N ALA A 62 5.56 -6.72 -14.10
CA ALA A 62 6.32 -6.46 -12.87
C ALA A 62 7.83 -6.72 -13.07
N SER A 63 8.19 -7.79 -13.80
CA SER A 63 9.59 -8.09 -14.15
C SER A 63 10.21 -6.98 -15.00
N GLU A 64 9.49 -6.51 -16.03
CA GLU A 64 9.99 -5.43 -16.89
C GLU A 64 10.19 -4.11 -16.14
N ILE A 65 9.28 -3.77 -15.23
CA ILE A 65 9.40 -2.59 -14.37
C ILE A 65 10.62 -2.75 -13.45
N PHE A 66 10.77 -3.92 -12.81
CA PHE A 66 11.89 -4.23 -11.91
C PHE A 66 13.27 -4.15 -12.57
N ASP A 67 13.38 -4.62 -13.82
CA ASP A 67 14.63 -4.56 -14.60
C ASP A 67 15.03 -3.12 -14.92
N ARG A 68 14.03 -2.25 -15.15
CA ARG A 68 14.23 -0.82 -15.44
C ARG A 68 14.48 0.01 -14.20
N ALA A 69 13.94 -0.38 -13.04
CA ALA A 69 14.06 0.34 -11.78
C ALA A 69 15.53 0.61 -11.39
N LYS A 70 15.82 1.83 -10.95
CA LYS A 70 17.17 2.28 -10.56
C LYS A 70 17.23 2.84 -9.14
N ARG A 71 16.10 3.14 -8.52
CA ARG A 71 16.01 3.71 -7.17
C ARG A 71 14.77 3.16 -6.44
N PRO A 72 14.71 3.23 -5.10
CA PRO A 72 13.60 2.68 -4.33
C PRO A 72 12.21 3.18 -4.76
N GLU A 73 12.10 4.43 -5.20
CA GLU A 73 10.84 5.03 -5.65
C GLU A 73 10.27 4.34 -6.90
N ASP A 74 11.13 3.77 -7.72
CA ASP A 74 10.74 3.05 -8.95
C ASP A 74 10.13 1.67 -8.64
N LEU A 75 10.15 1.21 -7.38
CA LEU A 75 9.64 -0.11 -6.98
C LEU A 75 8.17 -0.10 -6.55
N ALA A 76 7.54 1.07 -6.35
CA ALA A 76 6.12 1.12 -6.03
C ALA A 76 5.24 0.47 -7.13
N PRO A 77 5.45 0.74 -8.43
CA PRO A 77 4.68 0.09 -9.49
C PRO A 77 4.96 -1.42 -9.61
N VAL A 78 6.13 -1.90 -9.15
CA VAL A 78 6.42 -3.34 -9.09
C VAL A 78 5.48 -4.02 -8.11
N SER A 79 5.44 -3.54 -6.86
CA SER A 79 4.58 -4.12 -5.81
C SER A 79 3.10 -4.02 -6.14
N GLU A 80 2.66 -2.91 -6.73
CA GLU A 80 1.28 -2.73 -7.21
C GLU A 80 0.92 -3.78 -8.27
N THR A 81 1.78 -3.97 -9.27
CA THR A 81 1.55 -4.97 -10.32
C THR A 81 1.59 -6.40 -9.76
N LEU A 82 2.46 -6.67 -8.78
CA LEU A 82 2.50 -7.96 -8.10
C LEU A 82 1.22 -8.25 -7.31
N GLU A 83 0.63 -7.23 -6.69
CA GLU A 83 -0.66 -7.34 -6.01
C GLU A 83 -1.79 -7.71 -6.99
N GLU A 84 -1.83 -7.07 -8.18
CA GLU A 84 -2.77 -7.44 -9.24
C GLU A 84 -2.63 -8.93 -9.62
N GLY A 85 -1.39 -9.38 -9.80
CA GLY A 85 -1.07 -10.77 -10.14
C GLY A 85 -1.54 -11.74 -9.05
N ARG A 86 -1.36 -11.38 -7.77
CA ARG A 86 -1.80 -12.21 -6.64
C ARG A 86 -3.32 -12.28 -6.51
N TYR A 87 -4.03 -11.20 -6.79
CA TYR A 87 -5.49 -11.25 -6.87
C TYR A 87 -5.96 -12.14 -8.02
N ALA A 88 -5.35 -12.04 -9.19
CA ALA A 88 -5.65 -12.90 -10.32
C ALA A 88 -5.40 -14.39 -10.00
N MET A 89 -4.31 -14.71 -9.30
CA MET A 89 -4.04 -16.07 -8.80
C MET A 89 -5.09 -16.57 -7.82
N ALA A 90 -5.46 -15.74 -6.83
CA ALA A 90 -6.49 -16.08 -5.85
C ALA A 90 -7.85 -16.32 -6.51
N TYR A 91 -8.17 -15.53 -7.55
CA TYR A 91 -9.36 -15.69 -8.36
C TYR A 91 -9.35 -17.02 -9.12
N THR A 92 -8.27 -17.31 -9.86
CA THR A 92 -8.10 -18.56 -10.60
C THR A 92 -8.30 -19.76 -9.67
N LYS A 93 -7.64 -19.75 -8.51
CA LYS A 93 -7.75 -20.83 -7.52
C LYS A 93 -9.19 -21.01 -7.02
N ALA A 94 -9.91 -19.92 -6.73
CA ALA A 94 -11.30 -20.00 -6.29
C ALA A 94 -12.19 -20.67 -7.36
N VAL A 95 -12.04 -20.27 -8.63
CA VAL A 95 -12.81 -20.85 -9.74
C VAL A 95 -12.49 -22.34 -9.94
N LEU A 96 -11.19 -22.71 -9.91
CA LEU A 96 -10.77 -24.12 -10.02
C LEU A 96 -11.35 -24.98 -8.89
N GLU A 97 -11.49 -24.43 -7.68
CA GLU A 97 -12.06 -25.11 -6.52
C GLU A 97 -13.60 -25.04 -6.46
N GLY A 98 -14.25 -24.42 -7.46
CA GLY A 98 -15.71 -24.25 -7.47
C GLY A 98 -16.24 -23.33 -6.37
N ARG A 99 -15.38 -22.43 -5.85
CA ARG A 99 -15.73 -21.42 -4.85
C ARG A 99 -16.02 -20.08 -5.52
N PRO A 100 -16.83 -19.21 -4.88
CA PRO A 100 -16.98 -17.83 -5.33
C PRO A 100 -15.61 -17.12 -5.39
N PRO A 101 -15.34 -16.33 -6.45
CA PRO A 101 -14.14 -15.52 -6.50
C PRO A 101 -14.04 -14.56 -5.32
N PRO A 102 -12.81 -14.22 -4.86
CA PRO A 102 -12.63 -13.30 -3.76
C PRO A 102 -13.11 -11.89 -4.13
N GLU A 103 -13.61 -11.16 -3.13
CA GLU A 103 -13.85 -9.72 -3.28
C GLU A 103 -12.53 -8.97 -3.53
N ARG A 104 -12.59 -7.85 -4.25
CA ARG A 104 -11.42 -6.98 -4.49
C ARG A 104 -11.15 -6.14 -3.23
N ARG A 105 -10.56 -6.78 -2.22
CA ARG A 105 -10.15 -6.17 -0.94
C ARG A 105 -8.64 -5.92 -0.92
N PRO A 106 -8.15 -5.01 -0.06
CA PRO A 106 -6.72 -4.84 0.17
C PRO A 106 -6.04 -6.17 0.49
N PRO A 107 -4.76 -6.36 0.14
CA PRO A 107 -4.03 -7.57 0.48
C PRO A 107 -3.86 -7.72 1.99
N CYS A 108 -3.47 -8.91 2.45
CA CYS A 108 -3.14 -9.12 3.86
C CYS A 108 -2.07 -8.13 4.32
N PHE A 109 -2.37 -7.39 5.38
CA PHE A 109 -1.45 -6.42 5.98
C PHE A 109 -0.17 -7.08 6.50
N PHE A 110 -0.24 -8.32 7.00
CA PHE A 110 0.94 -8.97 7.59
C PHE A 110 1.94 -9.45 6.53
N ASP A 111 1.43 -9.98 5.42
CA ASP A 111 2.25 -10.28 4.25
C ASP A 111 1.37 -10.12 2.99
N PRO A 112 1.60 -9.08 2.18
CA PRO A 112 0.84 -8.88 0.95
C PRO A 112 0.91 -10.08 0.00
N ARG A 113 1.90 -10.96 0.15
CA ARG A 113 2.01 -12.20 -0.64
C ARG A 113 0.90 -13.20 -0.37
N HIS A 114 0.26 -13.13 0.80
CA HIS A 114 -0.88 -13.99 1.15
C HIS A 114 -2.14 -13.71 0.29
N GLY A 115 -2.14 -12.62 -0.49
CA GLY A 115 -3.24 -12.25 -1.36
C GLY A 115 -4.34 -11.46 -0.63
N PRO A 116 -5.56 -11.40 -1.19
CA PRO A 116 -6.63 -10.56 -0.68
C PRO A 116 -7.02 -10.91 0.76
N SER A 117 -7.29 -9.87 1.55
CA SER A 117 -7.88 -10.05 2.88
C SER A 117 -9.29 -10.62 2.82
N THR A 118 -9.71 -11.31 3.87
CA THR A 118 -11.06 -11.85 4.02
C THR A 118 -11.86 -11.15 5.11
N GLU A 119 -11.16 -10.56 6.08
CA GLU A 119 -11.77 -9.81 7.19
C GLU A 119 -10.81 -8.73 7.69
N GLU A 120 -11.31 -7.83 8.54
CA GLU A 120 -10.48 -6.92 9.32
C GLU A 120 -10.31 -7.48 10.73
N VAL A 121 -9.09 -7.39 11.26
CA VAL A 121 -8.76 -7.85 12.61
C VAL A 121 -8.22 -6.69 13.44
N GLN A 122 -8.59 -6.66 14.72
CA GLN A 122 -8.02 -5.68 15.66
C GLN A 122 -6.63 -6.15 16.06
N TRP A 123 -5.61 -5.38 15.70
CA TRP A 123 -4.22 -5.73 15.98
C TRP A 123 -3.37 -4.50 16.35
N ALA A 124 -2.37 -4.74 17.18
CA ALA A 124 -1.32 -3.80 17.51
C ALA A 124 0.02 -4.56 17.51
N PRO A 125 1.10 -3.95 17.02
CA PRO A 125 2.44 -4.48 17.26
C PRO A 125 2.82 -4.30 18.73
N PRO A 126 3.95 -4.87 19.16
CA PRO A 126 4.59 -4.50 20.42
C PRO A 126 4.75 -2.97 20.55
N GLY A 127 4.15 -2.38 21.60
CA GLY A 127 4.24 -0.95 21.89
C GLY A 127 3.39 -0.02 21.01
N GLY A 128 2.59 -0.56 20.08
CA GLY A 128 1.70 0.24 19.23
C GLY A 128 0.25 0.30 19.71
N SER A 129 -0.55 1.09 19.01
CA SER A 129 -1.99 1.24 19.25
C SER A 129 -2.81 0.18 18.50
N LEU A 130 -3.87 -0.32 19.12
CA LEU A 130 -4.83 -1.26 18.53
C LEU A 130 -5.61 -0.59 17.38
N ARG A 131 -5.76 -1.30 16.26
CA ARG A 131 -6.52 -0.83 15.09
C ARG A 131 -7.02 -1.98 14.22
N PRO A 132 -8.04 -1.75 13.37
CA PRO A 132 -8.40 -2.69 12.33
C PRO A 132 -7.29 -2.74 11.26
N VAL A 133 -6.88 -3.95 10.87
CA VAL A 133 -6.02 -4.19 9.71
C VAL A 133 -6.62 -5.30 8.83
N PRO A 134 -6.50 -5.22 7.49
CA PRO A 134 -6.98 -6.27 6.59
C PRO A 134 -6.11 -7.52 6.76
N ALA A 135 -6.73 -8.69 6.97
CA ALA A 135 -6.02 -9.95 7.15
C ALA A 135 -6.58 -11.06 6.24
N CYS A 136 -5.71 -11.92 5.73
CA CYS A 136 -6.13 -13.17 5.10
C CYS A 136 -6.72 -14.12 6.15
N ALA A 137 -7.49 -15.11 5.71
CA ALA A 137 -8.13 -16.06 6.61
C ALA A 137 -7.14 -16.79 7.55
N ALA A 138 -5.92 -17.08 7.05
CA ALA A 138 -4.90 -17.76 7.83
C ALA A 138 -4.36 -16.88 8.98
N ASP A 139 -3.96 -15.65 8.70
CA ASP A 139 -3.47 -14.73 9.74
C ASP A 139 -4.58 -14.30 10.71
N ALA A 140 -5.80 -14.13 10.21
CA ALA A 140 -6.95 -13.85 11.06
C ALA A 140 -7.21 -14.98 12.06
N LEU A 141 -7.14 -16.24 11.61
CA LEU A 141 -7.25 -17.40 12.50
C LEU A 141 -6.10 -17.46 13.51
N ARG A 142 -4.85 -17.22 13.08
CA ARG A 142 -3.69 -17.22 13.99
C ARG A 142 -3.87 -16.23 15.13
N LEU A 143 -4.30 -15.01 14.82
CA LEU A 143 -4.55 -13.98 15.83
C LEU A 143 -5.69 -14.36 16.78
N LYS A 144 -6.78 -14.95 16.26
CA LYS A 144 -7.91 -15.45 17.08
C LYS A 144 -7.44 -16.52 18.08
N GLU A 145 -6.50 -17.37 17.66
CA GLU A 145 -5.90 -18.41 18.49
C GLU A 145 -4.76 -17.90 19.40
N GLY A 146 -4.48 -16.58 19.41
CA GLY A 146 -3.46 -15.97 20.26
C GLY A 146 -2.02 -16.13 19.75
N PHE A 147 -1.82 -16.56 18.50
CA PHE A 147 -0.52 -16.64 17.86
C PHE A 147 -0.15 -15.34 17.13
N GLN A 148 1.15 -15.10 16.96
CA GLN A 148 1.64 -14.02 16.11
C GLN A 148 1.29 -14.28 14.63
N PRO A 149 0.97 -13.23 13.85
CA PRO A 149 0.74 -13.36 12.42
C PRO A 149 2.02 -13.79 11.71
N HIS A 150 1.90 -14.28 10.47
CA HIS A 150 3.07 -14.51 9.62
C HIS A 150 3.47 -13.20 8.95
N GLY A 151 4.25 -12.41 9.68
CA GLY A 151 4.78 -11.13 9.21
C GLY A 151 5.78 -11.28 8.08
N ARG A 152 5.66 -10.43 7.05
CA ARG A 152 6.68 -10.32 6.02
C ARG A 152 7.94 -9.73 6.62
N GLN A 153 9.00 -10.53 6.64
CA GLN A 153 10.35 -10.08 6.96
C GLN A 153 11.06 -9.50 5.73
N VAL A 154 11.75 -8.39 5.93
CA VAL A 154 12.74 -7.79 5.01
C VAL A 154 14.09 -7.67 5.70
N THR A 155 15.16 -7.49 4.94
CA THR A 155 16.52 -7.37 5.49
C THR A 155 16.90 -5.90 5.67
N VAL A 156 17.09 -5.45 6.90
CA VAL A 156 17.53 -4.09 7.22
C VAL A 156 18.85 -4.18 7.97
N ASP A 157 19.93 -3.59 7.44
CA ASP A 157 21.28 -3.67 8.00
C ASP A 157 21.72 -5.12 8.31
N GLY A 158 21.32 -6.06 7.45
CA GLY A 158 21.61 -7.49 7.60
C GLY A 158 20.77 -8.23 8.64
N ARG A 159 19.71 -7.61 9.18
CA ARG A 159 18.80 -8.23 10.16
C ARG A 159 17.39 -8.41 9.59
N PRO A 160 16.73 -9.55 9.87
CA PRO A 160 15.32 -9.70 9.59
C PRO A 160 14.50 -8.68 10.40
N THR A 161 13.68 -7.90 9.71
CA THR A 161 12.78 -6.89 10.28
C THR A 161 11.41 -7.02 9.66
N ASP A 162 10.34 -6.92 10.45
CA ASP A 162 8.98 -6.85 9.88
C ASP A 162 8.88 -5.67 8.93
N TYR A 163 8.27 -5.86 7.76
CA TYR A 163 8.30 -4.84 6.71
C TYR A 163 7.61 -3.52 7.13
N TRP A 164 6.58 -3.58 7.98
CA TRP A 164 5.92 -2.39 8.54
C TRP A 164 6.79 -1.59 9.53
N ASN A 165 7.89 -2.18 9.99
CA ASN A 165 8.91 -1.57 10.85
C ASN A 165 10.18 -1.19 10.06
N ALA A 166 10.23 -1.45 8.75
CA ALA A 166 11.40 -1.14 7.92
C ALA A 166 11.61 0.38 7.74
N PRO A 167 12.83 0.86 7.44
CA PRO A 167 13.09 2.30 7.30
C PRO A 167 12.51 2.90 6.01
N ARG A 168 12.56 4.24 5.89
CA ARG A 168 11.74 5.02 4.95
C ARG A 168 11.97 4.70 3.48
N HIS A 169 13.16 4.22 3.14
CA HIS A 169 13.48 3.81 1.77
C HIS A 169 12.67 2.59 1.32
N TYR A 170 12.09 1.80 2.23
CA TYR A 170 11.14 0.75 1.91
C TYR A 170 9.72 1.26 1.61
N GLY A 171 9.41 2.51 1.98
CA GLY A 171 8.08 3.11 1.87
C GLY A 171 7.42 2.94 0.49
N PRO A 172 8.10 3.30 -0.63
CA PRO A 172 7.52 3.14 -1.96
C PRO A 172 7.16 1.68 -2.30
N TRP A 173 8.07 0.74 -2.05
CA TRP A 173 7.83 -0.69 -2.30
C TRP A 173 6.70 -1.24 -1.41
N ALA A 174 6.68 -0.90 -0.13
CA ALA A 174 5.65 -1.34 0.81
C ALA A 174 4.27 -0.74 0.47
N GLY A 175 4.23 0.56 0.15
CA GLY A 175 3.03 1.30 -0.20
C GLY A 175 2.42 0.88 -1.54
N GLY A 176 3.23 0.42 -2.49
CA GLY A 176 2.76 -0.04 -3.80
C GLY A 176 1.69 -1.13 -3.71
N TYR A 177 1.80 -2.04 -2.73
CA TYR A 177 0.79 -3.08 -2.48
C TYR A 177 -0.60 -2.55 -2.14
N PHE A 178 -0.72 -1.32 -1.65
CA PHE A 178 -1.98 -0.75 -1.19
C PHE A 178 -2.47 0.38 -2.10
N ASN A 179 -1.73 0.70 -3.17
CA ASN A 179 -1.98 1.86 -4.00
C ASN A 179 -3.39 1.84 -4.65
N GLY A 180 -3.84 0.67 -5.10
CA GLY A 180 -5.19 0.48 -5.68
C GLY A 180 -6.36 0.57 -4.69
N PHE A 181 -6.12 0.78 -3.39
CA PHE A 181 -7.14 0.73 -2.33
C PHE A 181 -7.23 2.02 -1.51
N GLY A 182 -6.89 3.15 -2.10
CA GLY A 182 -6.76 4.45 -1.40
C GLY A 182 -5.33 4.98 -1.38
N GLY A 183 -4.47 4.49 -2.26
CA GLY A 183 -3.08 4.92 -2.40
C GLY A 183 -2.15 4.36 -1.33
N GLY A 184 -0.92 4.87 -1.30
CA GLY A 184 -0.08 4.81 -0.10
C GLY A 184 -0.83 5.34 1.15
N GLY A 185 -1.90 6.12 0.97
CA GLY A 185 -2.82 6.57 2.00
C GLY A 185 -3.56 5.47 2.77
N LEU A 186 -3.88 4.31 2.20
CA LEU A 186 -4.47 3.21 3.00
C LEU A 186 -3.44 2.63 3.97
N LEU A 187 -2.23 2.31 3.49
CA LEU A 187 -1.15 1.85 4.37
C LEU A 187 -0.79 2.95 5.38
N SER A 188 -0.67 4.20 4.95
CA SER A 188 -0.47 5.33 5.86
C SER A 188 -1.60 5.46 6.87
N THR A 189 -2.87 5.26 6.50
CA THR A 189 -4.02 5.31 7.42
C THR A 189 -3.99 4.14 8.41
N LEU A 190 -3.65 2.93 7.96
CA LEU A 190 -3.43 1.78 8.83
C LEU A 190 -2.25 2.02 9.78
N LEU A 191 -1.26 2.82 9.40
CA LEU A 191 -0.08 3.12 10.20
C LEU A 191 -0.21 4.45 10.99
N MET A 192 -1.25 5.26 10.72
CA MET A 192 -1.47 6.59 11.26
C MET A 192 -1.68 6.57 12.78
N GLY A 193 -1.11 7.56 13.48
CA GLY A 193 -1.28 7.71 14.92
C GLY A 193 -0.48 6.73 15.78
N SER A 194 0.60 6.15 15.26
CA SER A 194 1.46 5.24 16.02
C SER A 194 2.90 5.19 15.54
N ALA A 195 3.77 4.55 16.33
CA ALA A 195 5.14 4.22 15.93
C ALA A 195 5.22 3.20 14.77
N LEU A 196 4.12 2.53 14.40
CA LEU A 196 4.07 1.71 13.19
C LEU A 196 4.18 2.58 11.95
N GLY A 197 4.97 2.14 10.96
CA GLY A 197 5.15 2.91 9.74
C GLY A 197 5.95 4.19 9.90
N ALA A 198 6.31 4.61 11.12
CA ALA A 198 7.26 5.71 11.33
C ALA A 198 8.60 5.41 10.63
N GLY A 199 9.04 4.14 10.73
CA GLY A 199 10.14 3.61 9.93
C GLY A 199 9.90 3.84 8.43
N LEU A 200 8.75 3.42 7.89
CA LEU A 200 8.41 3.51 6.46
C LEU A 200 8.17 4.94 5.95
N GLY A 201 8.19 5.97 6.82
CA GLY A 201 7.76 7.32 6.46
C GLY A 201 6.25 7.45 6.25
N LEU A 202 5.47 6.57 6.87
CA LEU A 202 4.00 6.47 6.76
C LEU A 202 3.29 6.69 8.12
N GLY A 203 4.04 7.01 9.18
CA GLY A 203 3.54 7.25 10.55
C GLY A 203 3.15 8.72 10.80
N ALA A 204 2.73 9.04 12.04
CA ALA A 204 2.29 10.38 12.44
C ALA A 204 3.36 11.47 12.26
N GLU A 205 4.64 11.12 12.32
CA GLU A 205 5.77 12.03 12.06
C GLU A 205 5.80 12.53 10.59
N ALA A 206 5.36 11.70 9.63
CA ALA A 206 5.38 12.02 8.19
C ALA A 206 4.26 12.96 7.77
N ILE A 207 3.14 12.98 8.51
CA ILE A 207 2.14 14.06 8.39
C ILE A 207 2.61 15.31 9.15
N GLY A 208 3.38 15.15 10.23
CA GLY A 208 4.08 16.25 10.89
C GLY A 208 4.92 17.03 9.89
N GLU A 209 5.78 16.41 9.09
CA GLU A 209 6.58 17.12 8.07
C GLU A 209 5.76 17.73 6.90
N LEU A 210 4.49 17.33 6.70
CA LEU A 210 3.56 18.00 5.77
C LEU A 210 2.91 19.25 6.39
N PHE A 211 2.85 19.35 7.72
CA PHE A 211 2.28 20.48 8.47
C PHE A 211 3.33 21.35 9.20
N ASP A 212 4.55 20.83 9.40
CA ASP A 212 5.75 21.45 9.99
C ASP A 212 6.85 21.58 8.92
N GLY A 213 6.45 21.89 7.68
CA GLY A 213 7.37 22.40 6.67
C GLY A 213 7.91 23.75 7.13
N ASP A 214 9.19 23.76 7.51
CA ASP A 214 10.05 24.90 7.83
C ASP A 214 9.52 26.24 7.26
N GLY A 215 8.96 27.03 8.16
CA GLY A 215 8.76 28.45 7.95
C GLY A 215 10.10 29.17 7.98
N ASP A 216 10.61 29.53 6.80
CA ASP A 216 11.48 30.68 6.67
C ASP A 216 11.10 31.50 5.42
N GLY A 217 10.85 32.79 5.64
CA GLY A 217 10.73 33.78 4.58
C GLY A 217 9.42 34.57 4.53
N GLY A 218 9.30 35.58 5.39
CA GLY A 218 8.60 36.82 5.01
C GLY A 218 7.55 37.30 6.00
N GLY A 219 7.98 38.13 6.95
CA GLY A 219 7.08 38.83 7.86
C GLY A 219 6.07 39.71 7.14
N GLY A 220 4.85 39.68 7.64
CA GLY A 220 3.76 40.60 7.32
C GLY A 220 2.91 40.77 8.56
N ASP A 221 3.14 41.89 9.23
CA ASP A 221 2.40 42.45 10.35
C ASP A 221 0.87 42.37 10.16
N TRP A 222 0.18 41.63 11.01
CA TRP A 222 -1.26 41.73 11.17
C TRP A 222 -1.53 42.19 12.60
N GLY A 223 -1.39 43.50 12.78
CA GLY A 223 -1.84 44.22 13.95
C GLY A 223 -3.34 44.09 14.17
N ASP A 224 -3.66 43.76 15.41
CA ASP A 224 -4.91 43.97 16.12
C ASP A 224 -5.44 45.41 15.99
N GLY A 225 -6.76 45.61 15.90
CA GLY A 225 -7.36 46.97 15.96
C GLY A 225 -8.78 47.16 15.43
N GLY A 226 -9.77 46.93 16.30
CA GLY A 226 -10.88 47.84 16.67
C GLY A 226 -11.70 48.65 15.64
N ASP A 227 -13.03 48.49 15.77
CA ASP A 227 -14.10 49.51 15.83
C ASP A 227 -14.35 50.53 14.69
N GLY A 228 -15.61 50.56 14.21
CA GLY A 228 -16.42 51.80 14.23
C GLY A 228 -16.95 52.38 12.91
N GLY A 229 -18.28 52.53 12.82
CA GLY A 229 -19.02 53.50 11.96
C GLY A 229 -19.61 52.90 10.68
N ASP A 230 -20.89 52.53 10.60
CA ASP A 230 -22.07 53.42 10.45
C ASP A 230 -21.87 54.58 9.48
N TRP A 231 -22.29 54.39 8.23
CA TRP A 231 -22.92 55.42 7.40
C TRP A 231 -23.95 54.74 6.50
N GLY A 232 -25.23 54.94 6.83
CA GLY A 232 -26.33 54.60 5.96
C GLY A 232 -26.43 55.50 4.73
N ASP A 233 -27.16 55.02 3.73
CA ASP A 233 -28.32 55.68 3.11
C ASP A 233 -28.52 55.13 1.69
N GLY A 234 -29.78 55.04 1.27
CA GLY A 234 -30.10 54.90 -0.16
C GLY A 234 -30.87 53.65 -0.56
N GLY A 235 -32.12 53.57 -0.08
CA GLY A 235 -33.25 53.61 -1.01
C GLY A 235 -33.55 52.39 -1.89
N ASP A 236 -34.69 51.78 -1.55
CA ASP A 236 -35.80 51.46 -2.47
C ASP A 236 -35.57 50.50 -3.64
N GLY A 237 -36.34 49.41 -3.59
CA GLY A 237 -37.31 49.22 -4.66
C GLY A 237 -37.34 47.84 -5.29
N GLY A 238 -38.42 47.11 -5.01
CA GLY A 238 -39.07 46.32 -6.05
C GLY A 238 -38.91 44.80 -5.93
N ASP A 239 -39.97 44.23 -5.36
CA ASP A 239 -40.45 42.86 -5.52
C ASP A 239 -40.69 42.47 -6.99
N PHE A 240 -41.20 41.25 -7.20
CA PHE A 240 -41.57 40.54 -8.45
C PHE A 240 -40.48 39.59 -8.98
N GLY A 241 -40.59 38.26 -8.97
CA GLY A 241 -41.76 37.39 -8.80
C GLY A 241 -41.90 36.49 -10.03
N GLY A 242 -42.13 35.18 -9.78
CA GLY A 242 -42.58 34.18 -10.78
C GLY A 242 -41.45 33.51 -11.56
N ASP A 243 -41.27 32.19 -11.42
CA ASP A 243 -41.91 31.11 -12.20
C ASP A 243 -41.18 30.87 -13.54
N GLY A 244 -40.91 29.67 -14.05
CA GLY A 244 -41.19 28.29 -13.74
C GLY A 244 -40.87 27.49 -15.02
N GLY A 245 -40.69 26.18 -14.94
CA GLY A 245 -40.94 25.28 -16.09
C GLY A 245 -39.75 24.72 -16.86
N LEU A 246 -39.45 23.45 -16.58
CA LEU A 246 -39.40 22.32 -17.51
C LEU A 246 -39.20 22.65 -19.01
N PHE A 247 -38.08 22.19 -19.58
CA PHE A 247 -38.00 21.25 -20.71
C PHE A 247 -36.64 20.52 -20.66
#